data_AF-A0A2N6F2L3-F1
#
_entry.id   AF-A0A2N6F2L3-F1
#
_cell.length_a   1.000
_cell.length_b   1.000
_cell.length_c   1.000
_cell.angle_alpha   90.00
_cell.angle_beta   90.00
_cell.angle_gamma   90.00
#
_symmetry.space_group_name_H-M   'P 1'
#
loop_
_entity.id
_entity.type
_entity.pdbx_description
1 polymer ?
#
loop_
_entity_poly.entity_id
_entity_poly.type
_entity_poly.pdbx_seq_one_letter_code
_entity_poly.pdbx_strand_id
1 'polypeptide(L)'
;MKKILFYLTIVAFLFTCNVSIAAPVTANTVEKILNLSGINKQLTELPKMIKHGLDQARQQNPSITESDLAGMKKVIDEAFIPDEFIHAIGSEISANLSENEANQLVTWFESSMGREITSAEVEATTPGAFQNMLAEAQTLFSDTTRVSIVQKIDNLLGATDMSVQIQLDTAIAVFTSLTSSLGETQGALVETFKAQLEAQKEQMRKNTEQLTLLTFLYYYKDIDPKTLNEYVNFLGNPNTLKFSDCVKTGTKTAFDKSTKTMAKSLDTLFSNQNS
;
A
#
# COMPACT_ATOMS: atom_id res chain seq x y z
N MET A 1 -58.87 -31.36 4.71
CA MET A 1 -58.58 -30.02 5.29
C MET A 1 -57.41 -30.03 6.29
N LYS A 2 -57.36 -30.92 7.30
CA LYS A 2 -56.24 -30.99 8.28
C LYS A 2 -54.84 -31.24 7.69
N LYS A 3 -54.70 -32.01 6.60
CA LYS A 3 -53.39 -32.25 5.94
C LYS A 3 -52.89 -31.05 5.12
N ILE A 4 -53.79 -30.22 4.58
CA ILE A 4 -53.43 -28.99 3.82
C ILE A 4 -52.96 -27.88 4.77
N LEU A 5 -53.56 -27.79 5.96
CA LEU A 5 -53.13 -26.88 7.02
C LEU A 5 -51.72 -27.24 7.57
N PHE A 6 -51.36 -28.53 7.59
CA PHE A 6 -50.05 -29.00 8.03
C PHE A 6 -48.91 -28.63 7.05
N TYR A 7 -49.13 -28.75 5.74
CA TYR A 7 -48.15 -28.32 4.74
C TYR A 7 -48.01 -26.78 4.65
N LEU A 8 -49.10 -26.03 4.87
CA LEU A 8 -49.04 -24.55 4.98
C LEU A 8 -48.21 -24.07 6.18
N THR A 9 -48.14 -24.86 7.26
CA THR A 9 -47.32 -24.51 8.44
C THR A 9 -45.82 -24.80 8.21
N ILE A 10 -45.49 -25.81 7.40
CA ILE A 10 -44.09 -26.16 7.06
C ILE A 10 -43.52 -25.22 5.99
N VAL A 11 -44.33 -24.75 5.04
CA VAL A 11 -43.91 -23.76 4.03
C VAL A 11 -43.75 -22.35 4.63
N ALA A 12 -44.51 -22.02 5.69
CA ALA A 12 -44.33 -20.76 6.43
C ALA A 12 -43.06 -20.73 7.30
N PHE A 13 -42.45 -21.87 7.61
CA PHE A 13 -41.21 -21.94 8.40
C PHE A 13 -39.93 -21.84 7.54
N LEU A 14 -40.03 -22.09 6.22
CA LEU A 14 -38.90 -22.06 5.28
C LEU A 14 -38.58 -20.67 4.71
N PHE A 15 -39.34 -19.62 5.10
CA PHE A 15 -39.10 -18.24 4.63
C PHE A 15 -38.47 -17.30 5.66
N THR A 16 -38.05 -17.82 6.82
CA THR A 16 -37.15 -17.09 7.73
C THR A 16 -35.71 -17.53 7.47
N CYS A 17 -35.22 -17.31 6.24
CA CYS A 17 -33.79 -17.06 6.08
C CYS A 17 -33.52 -15.78 6.89
N ASN A 18 -33.15 -15.95 8.16
CA ASN A 18 -32.44 -14.92 8.89
C ASN A 18 -31.16 -14.69 8.08
N VAL A 19 -31.22 -13.74 7.15
CA VAL A 19 -30.01 -13.11 6.64
C VAL A 19 -29.41 -12.48 7.87
N SER A 20 -28.49 -13.20 8.52
CA SER A 20 -27.69 -12.64 9.59
C SER A 20 -26.85 -11.56 8.91
N ILE A 21 -27.37 -10.33 8.92
CA ILE A 21 -26.61 -9.16 8.54
C ILE A 21 -25.50 -9.10 9.57
N ALA A 22 -24.29 -9.45 9.14
CA ALA A 22 -23.12 -9.36 10.00
C ALA A 22 -23.00 -7.91 10.49
N ALA A 23 -22.75 -7.73 11.79
CA ALA A 23 -22.69 -6.40 12.37
C ALA A 23 -21.59 -5.57 11.68
N PRO A 24 -21.85 -4.28 11.38
CA PRO A 24 -20.85 -3.41 10.78
C PRO A 24 -19.67 -3.22 11.74
N VAL A 25 -18.47 -3.01 11.19
CA VAL A 25 -17.27 -2.80 12.00
C VAL A 25 -17.39 -1.51 12.81
N THR A 26 -17.02 -1.54 14.08
CA THR A 26 -16.95 -0.34 14.93
C THR A 26 -15.70 0.48 14.64
N ALA A 27 -15.78 1.80 14.83
CA ALA A 27 -14.62 2.68 14.67
C ALA A 27 -13.42 2.27 15.54
N ASN A 28 -13.68 1.80 16.76
CA ASN A 28 -12.65 1.31 17.69
C ASN A 28 -11.95 0.04 17.15
N THR A 29 -12.70 -0.87 16.52
CA THR A 29 -12.11 -2.09 15.93
C THR A 29 -11.25 -1.74 14.72
N VAL A 30 -11.67 -0.79 13.88
CA VAL A 30 -10.85 -0.27 12.78
C VAL A 30 -9.56 0.35 13.29
N GLU A 31 -9.64 1.25 14.26
CA GLU A 31 -8.47 1.90 14.87
C GLU A 31 -7.48 0.87 15.44
N LYS A 32 -7.99 -0.15 16.14
CA LYS A 32 -7.16 -1.26 16.65
C LYS A 32 -6.42 -1.97 15.53
N ILE A 33 -7.09 -2.37 14.45
CA ILE A 33 -6.46 -3.08 13.34
C ILE A 33 -5.37 -2.20 12.70
N LEU A 34 -5.66 -0.92 12.45
CA LEU A 34 -4.71 0.00 11.81
C LEU A 34 -3.44 0.23 12.67
N ASN A 35 -3.60 0.26 14.00
CA ASN A 35 -2.49 0.35 14.93
C ASN A 35 -1.70 -0.97 15.02
N LEU A 36 -2.40 -2.08 15.24
CA LEU A 36 -1.80 -3.39 15.49
C LEU A 36 -1.14 -4.00 14.25
N SER A 37 -1.61 -3.67 13.05
CA SER A 37 -0.97 -4.08 11.78
C SER A 37 0.25 -3.23 11.41
N GLY A 38 0.53 -2.15 12.14
CA GLY A 38 1.63 -1.24 11.83
C GLY A 38 1.35 -0.23 10.71
N ILE A 39 0.19 -0.29 10.06
CA ILE A 39 -0.21 0.62 8.97
C ILE A 39 -0.10 2.08 9.39
N ASN A 40 -0.62 2.44 10.57
CA ASN A 40 -0.54 3.81 11.07
C ASN A 40 0.91 4.31 11.16
N LYS A 41 1.82 3.47 11.63
CA LYS A 41 3.23 3.84 11.76
C LYS A 41 3.91 3.96 10.41
N GLN A 42 3.68 3.01 9.49
CA GLN A 42 4.26 3.06 8.15
C GLN A 42 3.79 4.30 7.37
N LEU A 43 2.50 4.64 7.43
CA LEU A 43 1.95 5.81 6.73
C LEU A 43 2.39 7.14 7.34
N THR A 44 2.60 7.19 8.65
CA THR A 44 3.13 8.39 9.32
C THR A 44 4.56 8.71 8.87
N GLU A 45 5.36 7.68 8.54
CA GLU A 45 6.74 7.86 8.07
C GLU A 45 6.83 8.05 6.54
N LEU A 46 5.78 7.75 5.78
CA LEU A 46 5.77 7.83 4.31
C LEU A 46 6.28 9.18 3.76
N PRO A 47 5.81 10.35 4.22
CA PRO A 47 6.30 11.63 3.68
C PRO A 47 7.79 11.84 3.94
N LYS A 48 8.30 11.38 5.08
CA LYS A 48 9.73 11.46 5.42
C LYS A 48 10.55 10.56 4.49
N MET A 49 10.07 9.35 4.21
CA MET A 49 10.73 8.44 3.26
C MET A 49 10.82 9.05 1.86
N ILE A 50 9.73 9.64 1.36
CA ILE A 50 9.74 10.32 0.05
C ILE A 50 10.76 11.47 0.04
N LYS A 51 10.75 12.33 1.08
CA LYS A 51 11.69 13.46 1.20
C LYS A 51 13.16 12.99 1.29
N HIS A 52 13.43 11.86 1.96
CA HIS A 52 14.76 11.27 1.98
C HIS A 52 15.20 10.80 0.58
N GLY A 53 14.28 10.23 -0.21
CA GLY A 53 14.53 9.91 -1.62
C GLY A 53 14.90 11.15 -2.44
N LEU A 54 14.26 12.29 -2.19
CA LEU A 54 14.62 13.56 -2.84
C LEU A 54 16.02 14.04 -2.45
N ASP A 55 16.40 13.88 -1.18
CA ASP A 55 17.76 14.21 -0.71
C ASP A 55 18.81 13.37 -1.43
N GLN A 56 18.57 12.07 -1.59
CA GLN A 56 19.45 11.17 -2.33
C GLN A 56 19.52 11.52 -3.81
N ALA A 57 18.38 11.82 -4.44
CA ALA A 57 18.32 12.24 -5.84
C ALA A 57 19.16 13.49 -6.10
N ARG A 58 19.15 14.47 -5.18
CA ARG A 58 20.03 15.65 -5.29
C ARG A 58 21.51 15.30 -5.15
N GLN A 59 21.88 14.41 -4.21
CA GLN A 59 23.28 13.98 -4.06
C GLN A 59 23.83 13.36 -5.36
N GLN A 60 22.97 12.71 -6.13
CA GLN A 60 23.31 12.11 -7.43
C GLN A 60 23.19 13.09 -8.60
N ASN A 61 22.38 14.15 -8.47
CA ASN A 61 22.17 15.16 -9.50
C ASN A 61 22.35 16.59 -8.94
N PRO A 62 23.58 17.15 -9.00
CA PRO A 62 23.88 18.49 -8.52
C PRO A 62 23.10 19.62 -9.21
N SER A 63 22.40 19.34 -10.32
CA SER A 63 21.58 20.32 -11.03
C SER A 63 20.30 20.68 -10.28
N ILE A 64 19.87 19.87 -9.31
CA ILE A 64 18.75 20.18 -8.43
C ILE A 64 19.22 21.20 -7.40
N THR A 65 18.73 22.44 -7.50
CA THR A 65 19.14 23.50 -6.57
C THR A 65 18.57 23.26 -5.18
N GLU A 66 19.15 23.90 -4.16
CA GLU A 66 18.59 23.84 -2.79
C GLU A 66 17.16 24.42 -2.75
N SER A 67 16.89 25.44 -3.56
CA SER A 67 15.55 26.04 -3.66
C SER A 67 14.54 25.07 -4.26
N ASP A 68 14.92 24.34 -5.32
CA ASP A 68 14.05 23.33 -5.95
C ASP A 68 13.77 22.18 -4.99
N LEU A 69 14.82 21.69 -4.31
CA LEU A 69 14.69 20.64 -3.30
C LEU A 69 13.74 21.08 -2.16
N ALA A 70 13.90 22.30 -1.65
CA ALA A 70 13.03 22.83 -0.60
C ALA A 70 11.57 22.97 -1.08
N GLY A 71 11.37 23.46 -2.30
CA GLY A 71 10.06 23.55 -2.94
C GLY A 71 9.40 22.18 -3.08
N MET A 72 10.11 21.20 -3.64
CA MET A 72 9.64 19.82 -3.78
C MET A 72 9.29 19.18 -2.44
N LYS A 73 10.12 19.36 -1.39
CA LYS A 73 9.82 18.85 -0.05
C LYS A 73 8.52 19.43 0.52
N LYS A 74 8.27 20.72 0.31
CA LYS A 74 7.02 21.37 0.70
C LYS A 74 5.83 20.80 -0.06
N VAL A 75 5.99 20.53 -1.37
CA VAL A 75 4.95 19.84 -2.15
C VAL A 75 4.63 18.46 -1.58
N ILE A 76 5.63 17.70 -1.13
CA ILE A 76 5.40 16.40 -0.48
C ILE A 76 4.59 16.57 0.81
N ASP A 77 4.92 17.55 1.64
CA ASP A 77 4.19 17.83 2.89
C ASP A 77 2.72 18.23 2.65
N GLU A 78 2.44 18.91 1.54
CA GLU A 78 1.07 19.29 1.14
C GLU A 78 0.29 18.13 0.52
N ALA A 79 0.97 17.26 -0.23
CA ALA A 79 0.32 16.22 -1.02
C ALA A 79 0.12 14.90 -0.26
N PHE A 80 1.09 14.49 0.56
CA PHE A 80 1.10 13.18 1.22
C PHE A 80 0.74 13.34 2.70
N ILE A 81 -0.55 13.47 2.98
CA ILE A 81 -1.07 13.67 4.33
C ILE A 81 -1.42 12.31 4.95
N PRO A 82 -0.70 11.82 5.98
CA PRO A 82 -0.91 10.47 6.54
C PRO A 82 -2.35 10.18 6.95
N ASP A 83 -3.02 11.14 7.58
CA ASP A 83 -4.41 10.99 8.04
C ASP A 83 -5.38 10.70 6.88
N GLU A 84 -5.10 11.19 5.67
CA GLU A 84 -5.93 10.90 4.50
C GLU A 84 -5.80 9.44 4.04
N PHE A 85 -4.59 8.87 4.13
CA PHE A 85 -4.36 7.45 3.86
C PHE A 85 -5.04 6.57 4.91
N ILE A 86 -4.82 6.90 6.19
CA ILE A 86 -5.41 6.17 7.32
C ILE A 86 -6.93 6.20 7.22
N HIS A 87 -7.53 7.35 6.89
CA HIS A 87 -8.97 7.49 6.72
C HIS A 87 -9.51 6.70 5.52
N ALA A 88 -8.82 6.73 4.37
CA ALA A 88 -9.23 5.99 3.19
C ALA A 88 -9.21 4.47 3.43
N ILE A 89 -8.15 3.95 4.05
CA ILE A 89 -8.06 2.53 4.42
C ILE A 89 -9.11 2.17 5.47
N GLY A 90 -9.27 2.99 6.52
CA GLY A 90 -10.28 2.76 7.54
C GLY A 90 -11.70 2.70 6.97
N SER A 91 -12.00 3.54 5.98
CA SER A 91 -13.29 3.55 5.28
C SER A 91 -13.54 2.25 4.51
N GLU A 92 -12.52 1.74 3.80
CA GLU A 92 -12.61 0.45 3.10
C GLU A 92 -12.81 -0.71 4.07
N ILE A 93 -12.10 -0.71 5.21
CA ILE A 93 -12.28 -1.72 6.26
C ILE A 93 -13.71 -1.69 6.80
N SER A 94 -14.23 -0.51 7.15
CA SER A 94 -15.60 -0.34 7.67
C SER A 94 -16.67 -0.77 6.67
N ALA A 95 -16.45 -0.54 5.38
CA ALA A 95 -17.43 -0.84 4.34
C ALA A 95 -17.45 -2.32 3.96
N ASN A 96 -16.30 -2.98 3.99
CA ASN A 96 -16.16 -4.32 3.41
C ASN A 96 -16.06 -5.42 4.46
N LEU A 97 -15.47 -5.19 5.64
CA LEU A 97 -15.41 -6.20 6.69
C LEU A 97 -16.66 -6.19 7.58
N SER A 98 -16.93 -7.32 8.22
CA SER A 98 -17.82 -7.41 9.36
C SER A 98 -17.05 -7.31 10.67
N GLU A 99 -17.72 -6.94 11.75
CA GLU A 99 -17.11 -6.85 13.09
C GLU A 99 -16.47 -8.19 13.52
N ASN A 100 -17.06 -9.32 13.14
CA ASN A 100 -16.49 -10.64 13.45
C ASN A 100 -15.20 -10.91 12.66
N GLU A 101 -15.17 -10.62 11.35
CA GLU A 101 -13.95 -10.74 10.53
C GLU A 101 -12.85 -9.82 11.09
N ALA A 102 -13.21 -8.59 11.43
CA ALA A 102 -12.30 -7.59 12.00
C ALA A 102 -11.72 -8.05 13.36
N ASN A 103 -12.53 -8.59 14.27
CA ASN A 103 -12.04 -9.09 15.56
C ASN A 103 -11.12 -10.31 15.43
N GLN A 104 -11.28 -11.14 14.39
CA GLN A 104 -10.34 -12.23 14.11
C GLN A 104 -8.96 -11.69 13.70
N LEU A 105 -8.93 -10.61 12.91
CA LEU A 105 -7.68 -9.91 12.56
C LEU A 105 -7.04 -9.32 13.82
N VAL A 106 -7.81 -8.62 14.66
CA VAL A 106 -7.32 -8.08 15.95
C VAL A 106 -6.69 -9.18 16.78
N THR A 107 -7.38 -10.31 16.96
CA THR A 107 -6.88 -11.45 17.74
C THR A 107 -5.54 -11.97 17.19
N TRP A 108 -5.38 -12.02 15.87
CA TRP A 108 -4.13 -12.46 15.26
C TRP A 108 -3.01 -11.44 15.48
N PHE A 109 -3.25 -10.15 15.23
CA PHE A 109 -2.22 -9.12 15.44
C PHE A 109 -1.86 -8.95 16.93
N GLU A 110 -2.77 -9.26 17.85
CA GLU A 110 -2.50 -9.34 19.29
C GLU A 110 -1.78 -10.63 19.72
N SER A 111 -1.56 -11.59 18.83
CA SER A 111 -0.77 -12.78 19.16
C SER A 111 0.72 -12.42 19.28
N SER A 112 1.51 -13.29 19.93
CA SER A 112 2.97 -13.11 19.99
C SER A 112 3.58 -13.07 18.58
N MET A 113 3.08 -13.92 17.68
CA MET A 113 3.51 -13.95 16.28
C MET A 113 3.13 -12.68 15.53
N GLY A 114 1.90 -12.22 15.65
CA GLY A 114 1.44 -10.99 14.98
C GLY A 114 2.27 -9.78 15.40
N ARG A 115 2.55 -9.65 16.71
CA ARG A 115 3.43 -8.59 17.21
C ARG A 115 4.87 -8.70 16.71
N GLU A 116 5.42 -9.91 16.62
CA GLU A 116 6.78 -10.14 16.12
C GLU A 116 6.89 -9.71 14.64
N ILE A 117 5.96 -10.16 13.80
CA ILE A 117 5.88 -9.79 12.38
C ILE A 117 5.76 -8.28 12.24
N THR A 118 4.77 -7.65 12.88
CA THR A 118 4.54 -6.21 12.76
C THR A 118 5.72 -5.40 13.29
N SER A 119 6.35 -5.82 14.38
CA SER A 119 7.52 -5.11 14.92
C SER A 119 8.67 -5.14 13.91
N ALA A 120 8.93 -6.29 13.31
CA ALA A 120 10.02 -6.44 12.32
C ALA A 120 9.77 -5.59 11.06
N GLU A 121 8.55 -5.58 10.53
CA GLU A 121 8.16 -4.75 9.37
C GLU A 121 8.32 -3.25 9.69
N VAL A 122 7.97 -2.85 10.90
CA VAL A 122 8.03 -1.47 11.35
C VAL A 122 9.47 -1.03 11.64
N GLU A 123 10.28 -1.85 12.30
CA GLU A 123 11.68 -1.53 12.64
C GLU A 123 12.55 -1.36 11.38
N ALA A 124 12.21 -2.07 10.33
CA ALA A 124 12.86 -1.93 9.03
C ALA A 124 12.54 -0.62 8.29
N THR A 125 11.72 0.27 8.86
CA THR A 125 11.48 1.64 8.36
C THR A 125 12.33 2.71 9.06
N THR A 126 13.34 2.31 9.85
CA THR A 126 14.23 3.23 10.58
C THR A 126 15.22 3.99 9.67
N PRO A 127 15.72 5.16 10.12
CA PRO A 127 16.77 5.87 9.40
C PRO A 127 18.00 4.98 9.18
N GLY A 128 18.45 4.84 7.94
CA GLY A 128 19.59 3.98 7.60
C GLY A 128 19.22 2.53 7.23
N ALA A 129 18.00 2.08 7.52
CA ALA A 129 17.55 0.72 7.19
C ALA A 129 17.67 0.41 5.70
N PHE A 130 17.33 1.38 4.84
CA PHE A 130 17.46 1.23 3.39
C PHE A 130 18.92 1.01 2.95
N GLN A 131 19.88 1.74 3.51
CA GLN A 131 21.30 1.53 3.19
C GLN A 131 21.80 0.19 3.70
N ASN A 132 21.41 -0.22 4.90
CA ASN A 132 21.75 -1.53 5.46
C ASN A 132 21.17 -2.66 4.61
N MET A 133 19.91 -2.53 4.18
CA MET A 133 19.26 -3.47 3.28
C MET A 133 20.03 -3.64 1.97
N LEU A 134 20.47 -2.53 1.35
CA LEU A 134 21.29 -2.60 0.13
C LEU A 134 22.66 -3.24 0.38
N ALA A 135 23.30 -2.96 1.52
CA ALA A 135 24.59 -3.53 1.89
C ALA A 135 24.51 -5.04 2.17
N GLU A 136 23.39 -5.50 2.74
CA GLU A 136 23.14 -6.92 3.07
C GLU A 136 22.53 -7.71 1.90
N ALA A 137 22.21 -7.06 0.76
CA ALA A 137 21.40 -7.65 -0.30
C ALA A 137 21.94 -9.00 -0.80
N GLN A 138 23.24 -9.12 -1.06
CA GLN A 138 23.81 -10.39 -1.53
C GLN A 138 23.64 -11.52 -0.51
N THR A 139 23.84 -11.23 0.78
CA THR A 139 23.66 -12.21 1.86
C THR A 139 22.19 -12.59 2.00
N LEU A 140 21.28 -11.62 1.95
CA LEU A 140 19.84 -11.85 2.05
C LEU A 140 19.33 -12.74 0.90
N PHE A 141 19.75 -12.49 -0.33
CA PHE A 141 19.36 -13.31 -1.49
C PHE A 141 19.99 -14.71 -1.50
N SER A 142 21.04 -14.96 -0.71
CA SER A 142 21.65 -16.29 -0.61
C SER A 142 20.79 -17.30 0.17
N ASP A 143 19.86 -16.82 1.02
CA ASP A 143 18.88 -17.65 1.73
C ASP A 143 17.70 -18.01 0.81
N THR A 144 17.89 -19.05 0.00
CA THR A 144 16.88 -19.49 -1.00
C THR A 144 15.57 -19.95 -0.36
N THR A 145 15.59 -20.44 0.87
CA THR A 145 14.38 -20.84 1.61
C THR A 145 13.55 -19.60 1.94
N ARG A 146 14.19 -18.57 2.49
CA ARG A 146 13.51 -17.31 2.80
C ARG A 146 13.04 -16.57 1.55
N VAL A 147 13.84 -16.58 0.47
CA VAL A 147 13.43 -16.07 -0.85
C VAL A 147 12.10 -16.69 -1.30
N SER A 148 11.97 -18.02 -1.20
CA SER A 148 10.71 -18.69 -1.58
C SER A 148 9.53 -18.28 -0.70
N ILE A 149 9.75 -18.04 0.59
CA ILE A 149 8.70 -17.61 1.51
C ILE A 149 8.26 -16.17 1.18
N VAL A 150 9.20 -15.23 1.01
CA VAL A 150 8.85 -13.83 0.74
C VAL A 150 8.22 -13.63 -0.64
N GLN A 151 8.52 -14.48 -1.62
CA GLN A 151 7.79 -14.52 -2.89
C GLN A 151 6.31 -14.88 -2.70
N LYS A 152 6.00 -15.83 -1.79
CA LYS A 152 4.60 -16.15 -1.45
C LYS A 152 3.92 -14.99 -0.74
N ILE A 153 4.64 -14.32 0.16
CA ILE A 153 4.15 -13.11 0.83
C ILE A 153 3.80 -12.03 -0.20
N ASP A 154 4.71 -11.72 -1.13
CA ASP A 154 4.43 -10.74 -2.20
C ASP A 154 3.25 -11.14 -3.08
N ASN A 155 3.14 -12.42 -3.44
CA ASN A 155 1.99 -12.91 -4.22
C ASN A 155 0.65 -12.74 -3.49
N LEU A 156 0.63 -12.85 -2.15
CA LEU A 156 -0.57 -12.69 -1.34
C LEU A 156 -0.90 -11.21 -1.10
N LEU A 157 0.11 -10.37 -0.90
CA LEU A 157 -0.05 -8.95 -0.65
C LEU A 157 -0.23 -8.13 -1.93
N GLY A 158 0.34 -8.57 -3.05
CA GLY A 158 0.41 -7.82 -4.31
C GLY A 158 1.25 -6.54 -4.21
N ALA A 159 2.28 -6.53 -3.36
CA ALA A 159 3.04 -5.32 -3.07
C ALA A 159 3.84 -4.84 -4.28
N THR A 160 4.43 -5.75 -5.05
CA THR A 160 5.09 -5.44 -6.33
C THR A 160 4.14 -4.79 -7.32
N ASP A 161 2.99 -5.41 -7.59
CA ASP A 161 2.06 -4.91 -8.61
C ASP A 161 1.46 -3.56 -8.21
N MET A 162 1.13 -3.39 -6.93
CA MET A 162 0.69 -2.11 -6.37
C MET A 162 1.76 -1.01 -6.53
N SER A 163 3.02 -1.34 -6.23
CA SER A 163 4.14 -0.40 -6.34
C SER A 163 4.40 0.01 -7.79
N VAL A 164 4.28 -0.92 -8.75
CA VAL A 164 4.39 -0.61 -10.19
C VAL A 164 3.24 0.31 -10.62
N GLN A 165 2.01 0.03 -10.19
CA GLN A 165 0.86 0.86 -10.55
C GLN A 165 1.01 2.29 -10.01
N ILE A 166 1.45 2.45 -8.75
CA ILE A 166 1.70 3.76 -8.14
C ILE A 166 2.78 4.52 -8.94
N GLN A 167 3.87 3.85 -9.32
CA GLN A 167 4.94 4.48 -10.13
C GLN A 167 4.41 4.96 -11.49
N LEU A 168 3.63 4.12 -12.18
CA LEU A 168 3.01 4.47 -13.47
C LEU A 168 2.05 5.67 -13.34
N ASP A 169 1.11 5.60 -12.40
CA ASP A 169 0.10 6.64 -12.19
C ASP A 169 0.76 7.97 -11.80
N THR A 170 1.80 7.91 -10.95
CA THR A 170 2.57 9.09 -10.56
C THR A 170 3.33 9.70 -11.73
N ALA A 171 4.03 8.88 -12.53
CA ALA A 171 4.78 9.35 -13.69
C ALA A 171 3.85 10.03 -14.71
N ILE A 172 2.70 9.42 -15.01
CA ILE A 172 1.71 9.97 -15.94
C ILE A 172 1.17 11.30 -15.41
N ALA A 173 0.80 11.37 -14.13
CA ALA A 173 0.24 12.58 -13.55
C ALA A 173 1.22 13.75 -13.54
N VAL A 174 2.48 13.50 -13.12
CA VAL A 174 3.53 14.53 -13.14
C VAL A 174 3.81 15.00 -14.56
N PHE A 175 3.96 14.08 -15.52
CA PHE A 175 4.21 14.44 -16.92
C PHE A 175 3.05 15.23 -17.53
N THR A 176 1.80 14.82 -17.26
CA THR A 176 0.60 15.54 -17.69
C THR A 176 0.58 16.96 -17.14
N SER A 177 1.00 17.13 -15.89
CA SER A 177 1.08 18.45 -15.25
C SER A 177 2.15 19.34 -15.86
N LEU A 178 3.36 18.81 -16.07
CA LEU A 178 4.48 19.57 -16.66
C LEU A 178 4.21 20.01 -18.11
N THR A 179 3.32 19.32 -18.80
CA THR A 179 2.92 19.61 -20.20
C THR A 179 1.63 20.42 -20.30
N SER A 180 1.05 20.86 -19.18
CA SER A 180 -0.22 21.59 -19.11
C SER A 180 -0.25 22.88 -19.96
N SER A 181 0.88 23.57 -20.04
CA SER A 181 1.04 24.83 -20.77
C SER A 181 1.09 24.67 -22.29
N LEU A 182 1.17 23.44 -22.82
CA LEU A 182 1.33 23.16 -24.25
C LEU A 182 0.01 23.11 -25.04
N GLY A 183 -1.13 23.36 -24.38
CA GLY A 183 -2.44 23.46 -25.02
C GLY A 183 -2.81 22.23 -25.87
N GLU A 184 -3.18 22.45 -27.14
CA GLU A 184 -3.66 21.38 -28.04
C GLU A 184 -2.64 20.25 -28.29
N THR A 185 -1.34 20.49 -28.08
CA THR A 185 -0.29 19.48 -28.28
C THR A 185 -0.16 18.53 -27.07
N GLN A 186 -0.69 18.90 -25.90
CA GLN A 186 -0.55 18.13 -24.67
C GLN A 186 -1.05 16.68 -24.82
N GLY A 187 -2.24 16.49 -25.39
CA GLY A 187 -2.87 15.17 -25.48
C GLY A 187 -2.00 14.15 -26.24
N ALA A 188 -1.43 14.55 -27.39
CA ALA A 188 -0.57 13.69 -28.18
C ALA A 188 0.74 13.33 -27.44
N LEU A 189 1.31 14.27 -26.69
CA LEU A 189 2.52 14.04 -25.89
C LEU A 189 2.25 13.06 -24.73
N VAL A 190 1.14 13.25 -24.01
CA VAL A 190 0.75 12.37 -22.89
C VAL A 190 0.52 10.94 -23.39
N GLU A 191 -0.17 10.76 -24.53
CA GLU A 191 -0.37 9.41 -25.10
C GLU A 191 0.94 8.78 -25.56
N THR A 192 1.85 9.56 -26.16
CA THR A 192 3.20 9.09 -26.51
C THR A 192 3.97 8.63 -25.26
N PHE A 193 3.91 9.41 -24.18
CA PHE A 193 4.57 9.07 -22.92
C PHE A 193 3.99 7.80 -22.28
N LYS A 194 2.66 7.63 -22.28
CA LYS A 194 2.01 6.39 -21.82
C LYS A 194 2.48 5.18 -22.62
N ALA A 195 2.58 5.29 -23.95
CA ALA A 195 3.07 4.20 -24.79
C ALA A 195 4.53 3.82 -24.46
N GLN A 196 5.38 4.81 -24.15
CA GLN A 196 6.76 4.57 -23.71
C GLN A 196 6.82 3.89 -22.33
N LEU A 197 5.94 4.25 -21.40
CA LEU A 197 5.85 3.59 -20.10
C LEU A 197 5.37 2.14 -20.22
N GLU A 198 4.35 1.88 -21.04
CA GLU A 198 3.87 0.51 -21.28
C GLU A 198 4.95 -0.37 -21.92
N ALA A 199 5.77 0.18 -22.82
CA ALA A 199 6.92 -0.54 -23.38
C ALA A 199 8.00 -0.90 -22.32
N GLN A 200 8.09 -0.15 -21.22
CA GLN A 200 9.05 -0.36 -20.13
C GLN A 200 8.46 -1.09 -18.92
N LYS A 201 7.14 -1.30 -18.91
CA LYS A 201 6.39 -1.80 -17.75
C LYS A 201 6.93 -3.11 -17.21
N GLU A 202 7.27 -4.05 -18.09
CA GLU A 202 7.80 -5.35 -17.68
C GLU A 202 9.16 -5.23 -16.99
N GLN A 203 10.05 -4.38 -17.51
CA GLN A 203 11.36 -4.15 -16.88
C GLN A 203 11.21 -3.42 -15.54
N MET A 204 10.33 -2.41 -15.48
CA MET A 204 10.00 -1.71 -14.24
C MET A 204 9.41 -2.67 -13.21
N ARG A 205 8.54 -3.59 -13.63
CA ARG A 205 8.00 -4.63 -12.75
C ARG A 205 9.10 -5.53 -12.20
N LYS A 206 10.02 -6.03 -13.03
CA LYS A 206 11.14 -6.87 -12.57
C LYS A 206 12.03 -6.16 -11.56
N ASN A 207 12.37 -4.89 -11.82
CA ASN A 207 13.17 -4.09 -10.90
C ASN A 207 12.44 -3.84 -9.57
N THR A 208 11.14 -3.56 -9.66
CA THR A 208 10.29 -3.36 -8.48
C THR A 208 10.19 -4.66 -7.68
N GLU A 209 9.95 -5.80 -8.33
CA GLU A 209 9.89 -7.12 -7.70
C GLU A 209 11.19 -7.43 -6.95
N GLN A 210 12.35 -7.22 -7.57
CA GLN A 210 13.63 -7.44 -6.92
C GLN A 210 13.79 -6.60 -5.64
N LEU A 211 13.38 -5.33 -5.69
CA LEU A 211 13.44 -4.45 -4.53
C LEU A 211 12.41 -4.82 -3.45
N THR A 212 11.19 -5.21 -3.85
CA THR A 212 10.14 -5.71 -2.94
C THR A 212 10.62 -6.96 -2.20
N LEU A 213 11.18 -7.93 -2.93
CA LEU A 213 11.72 -9.15 -2.33
C LEU A 213 12.86 -8.83 -1.37
N LEU A 214 13.78 -7.94 -1.75
CA LEU A 214 14.86 -7.50 -0.86
C LEU A 214 14.31 -6.85 0.42
N THR A 215 13.26 -6.04 0.30
CA THR A 215 12.59 -5.38 1.43
C THR A 215 12.00 -6.42 2.38
N PHE A 216 11.25 -7.40 1.88
CA PHE A 216 10.70 -8.47 2.72
C PHE A 216 11.79 -9.37 3.31
N LEU A 217 12.86 -9.67 2.57
CA LEU A 217 14.00 -10.42 3.11
C LEU A 217 14.62 -9.67 4.29
N TYR A 218 14.77 -8.35 4.19
CA TYR A 218 15.30 -7.52 5.26
C TYR A 218 14.34 -7.43 6.45
N TYR A 219 13.04 -7.22 6.21
CA TYR A 219 12.00 -7.18 7.26
C TYR A 219 12.04 -8.43 8.11
N TYR A 220 12.14 -9.59 7.45
CA TYR A 220 11.98 -10.87 8.12
C TYR A 220 13.30 -11.60 8.36
N LYS A 221 14.46 -10.93 8.25
CA LYS A 221 15.78 -11.59 8.29
C LYS A 221 16.02 -12.36 9.60
N ASP A 222 15.50 -11.85 10.71
CA ASP A 222 15.68 -12.40 12.05
C ASP A 222 14.50 -13.30 12.50
N ILE A 223 13.49 -13.49 11.65
CA ILE A 223 12.33 -14.32 11.95
C ILE A 223 12.57 -15.76 11.52
N ASP A 224 12.19 -16.71 12.36
CA ASP A 224 12.31 -18.13 12.06
C ASP A 224 11.44 -18.52 10.84
N PRO A 225 11.94 -19.38 9.91
CA PRO A 225 11.18 -19.78 8.73
C PRO A 225 9.83 -20.45 9.02
N LYS A 226 9.67 -21.14 10.15
CA LYS A 226 8.39 -21.73 10.56
C LYS A 226 7.37 -20.64 10.85
N THR A 227 7.74 -19.64 11.65
CA THR A 227 6.90 -18.46 11.94
C THR A 227 6.49 -17.74 10.65
N LEU A 228 7.41 -17.58 9.69
CA LEU A 228 7.05 -16.97 8.40
C LEU A 228 6.10 -17.82 7.55
N ASN A 229 6.18 -19.15 7.61
CA ASN A 229 5.18 -19.99 6.94
C ASN A 229 3.81 -19.91 7.62
N GLU A 230 3.76 -19.76 8.95
CA GLU A 230 2.51 -19.48 9.66
C GLU A 230 1.94 -18.11 9.26
N TYR A 231 2.80 -17.11 9.04
CA TYR A 231 2.39 -15.82 8.48
C TYR A 231 1.84 -15.93 7.05
N VAL A 232 2.48 -16.72 6.16
CA VAL A 232 1.94 -17.00 4.82
C VAL A 232 0.53 -17.63 4.91
N ASN A 233 0.31 -18.56 5.84
CA ASN A 233 -1.02 -19.15 6.05
C ASN A 233 -2.05 -18.12 6.53
N PHE A 234 -1.64 -17.21 7.42
CA PHE A 234 -2.48 -16.10 7.84
C PHE A 234 -2.84 -15.18 6.68
N LEU A 235 -1.86 -14.77 5.86
CA LEU A 235 -2.07 -13.92 4.68
C LEU A 235 -3.00 -14.58 3.64
N GLY A 236 -2.95 -15.91 3.51
CA GLY A 236 -3.82 -16.67 2.62
C GLY A 236 -5.24 -16.93 3.17
N ASN A 237 -5.54 -16.52 4.41
CA ASN A 237 -6.89 -16.66 4.96
C ASN A 237 -7.87 -15.70 4.24
N PRO A 238 -9.11 -16.14 3.91
CA PRO A 238 -10.10 -15.27 3.27
C PRO A 238 -10.30 -13.90 3.94
N ASN A 239 -10.31 -13.85 5.28
CA ASN A 239 -10.52 -12.60 6.00
C ASN A 239 -9.31 -11.66 5.89
N THR A 240 -8.10 -12.23 5.89
CA THR A 240 -6.87 -11.48 5.70
C THR A 240 -6.72 -11.00 4.26
N LEU A 241 -7.06 -11.81 3.27
CA LEU A 241 -7.07 -11.40 1.85
C LEU A 241 -8.02 -10.21 1.65
N LYS A 242 -9.23 -10.30 2.21
CA LYS A 242 -10.22 -9.23 2.17
C LYS A 242 -9.72 -7.96 2.86
N PHE A 243 -9.04 -8.08 3.99
CA PHE A 243 -8.37 -6.95 4.65
C PHE A 243 -7.26 -6.35 3.78
N SER A 244 -6.37 -7.16 3.20
CA SER A 244 -5.32 -6.71 2.29
C SER A 244 -5.90 -5.97 1.07
N ASP A 245 -7.04 -6.42 0.54
CA ASP A 245 -7.76 -5.73 -0.53
C ASP A 245 -8.31 -4.36 -0.10
N CYS A 246 -8.84 -4.25 1.13
CA CYS A 246 -9.24 -2.96 1.71
C CYS A 246 -8.04 -2.02 1.83
N VAL A 247 -6.91 -2.51 2.32
CA VAL A 247 -5.67 -1.73 2.47
C VAL A 247 -5.16 -1.24 1.11
N LYS A 248 -5.09 -2.13 0.11
CA LYS A 248 -4.69 -1.75 -1.27
C LYS A 248 -5.61 -0.69 -1.84
N THR A 249 -6.93 -0.88 -1.74
CA THR A 249 -7.93 0.03 -2.31
C THR A 249 -7.91 1.41 -1.65
N GLY A 250 -7.87 1.44 -0.32
CA GLY A 250 -7.79 2.69 0.44
C GLY A 250 -6.49 3.43 0.18
N THR A 251 -5.36 2.71 0.17
CA THR A 251 -4.05 3.30 -0.15
C THR A 251 -4.00 3.84 -1.57
N LYS A 252 -4.54 3.10 -2.57
CA LYS A 252 -4.62 3.60 -3.95
C LYS A 252 -5.45 4.88 -4.03
N THR A 253 -6.61 4.90 -3.38
CA THR A 253 -7.50 6.07 -3.36
C THR A 253 -6.78 7.31 -2.81
N ALA A 254 -6.05 7.15 -1.70
CA ALA A 254 -5.26 8.22 -1.12
C ALA A 254 -4.09 8.64 -2.03
N PHE A 255 -3.36 7.69 -2.62
CA PHE A 255 -2.30 7.99 -3.60
C PHE A 255 -2.81 8.75 -4.82
N ASP A 256 -3.96 8.37 -5.38
CA ASP A 256 -4.55 9.06 -6.53
C ASP A 256 -4.86 10.53 -6.20
N LYS A 257 -5.31 10.79 -4.96
CA LYS A 257 -5.56 12.15 -4.46
C LYS A 257 -4.26 12.91 -4.20
N SER A 258 -3.30 12.31 -3.51
CA SER A 258 -1.99 12.90 -3.24
C SER A 258 -1.25 13.23 -4.52
N THR A 259 -1.28 12.35 -5.51
CA THR A 259 -0.62 12.52 -6.80
C THR A 259 -1.20 13.70 -7.57
N LYS A 260 -2.53 13.88 -7.57
CA LYS A 260 -3.18 15.05 -8.19
C LYS A 260 -2.78 16.36 -7.50
N THR A 261 -2.70 16.34 -6.16
CA THR A 261 -2.27 17.49 -5.37
C THR A 261 -0.82 17.85 -5.67
N MET A 262 0.08 16.85 -5.63
CA MET A 262 1.48 16.98 -5.96
C MET A 262 1.69 17.56 -7.37
N ALA A 263 1.04 16.99 -8.37
CA ALA A 263 1.11 17.44 -9.76
C ALA A 263 0.80 18.95 -9.88
N LYS A 264 -0.33 19.37 -9.31
CA LYS A 264 -0.76 20.78 -9.32
C LYS A 264 0.24 21.70 -8.60
N SER A 265 0.76 21.30 -7.44
CA SER A 265 1.72 22.11 -6.71
C SER A 265 3.08 22.20 -7.42
N LEU A 266 3.52 21.14 -8.12
CA LEU A 266 4.73 21.17 -8.96
C LEU A 266 4.57 22.12 -10.15
N ASP A 267 3.42 22.11 -10.82
CA ASP A 267 3.13 23.04 -11.92
C ASP A 267 3.26 24.51 -11.47
N THR A 268 2.75 24.82 -10.28
CA THR A 268 2.86 26.16 -9.67
C THR A 268 4.32 26.49 -9.32
N LEU A 269 5.06 25.53 -8.75
CA LEU A 269 6.46 25.72 -8.38
C LEU A 269 7.33 26.08 -9.60
N PHE A 270 7.19 25.34 -10.70
CA PHE A 270 8.02 25.54 -11.89
C PHE A 270 7.53 26.67 -12.81
N SER A 271 6.24 27.01 -12.79
CA SER A 271 5.72 28.17 -13.52
C SER A 271 6.22 29.50 -12.93
N ASN A 272 6.32 29.58 -11.61
CA ASN A 272 6.79 30.78 -10.91
C ASN A 272 8.30 31.04 -11.04
N GLN A 273 9.09 30.04 -11.45
CA GLN A 273 10.52 30.20 -11.71
C GLN A 273 10.84 30.70 -13.12
N ASN A 274 9.89 30.56 -14.06
CA ASN A 274 10.01 31.00 -15.45
C ASN A 274 9.35 32.36 -15.71
N SER A 275 8.85 33.04 -14.66
CA SER A 275 8.25 34.38 -14.70
C SER A 275 9.19 35.40 -14.07
#